data_AF-A0A9E3FWA5-F1
#
_entry.id   AF-A0A9E3FWA5-F1
#
_cell.length_a   1.000
_cell.length_b   1.000
_cell.length_c   1.000
_cell.angle_alpha   90.00
_cell.angle_beta   90.00
_cell.angle_gamma   90.00
#
_symmetry.space_group_name_H-M   'P 1'
#
loop_
_entity.id
_entity.type
_entity.pdbx_description
1 polymer ?
#
loop_
_entity_poly.entity_id
_entity_poly.type
_entity_poly.pdbx_seq_one_letter_code
_entity_poly.pdbx_strand_id
1 'polypeptide(L)'
;MSHDERLHAYRRNVRLAMIAVAAGVVMSSFALVKLRASDPQVMAQGTPPLQSSPAPSPSDKPAESKPGGTRPTTPAPEPARPDPDAQKAGATPALPPAPAEKVAPPIKQ
;
A
#
# COMPACT_ATOMS: atom_id res chain seq x y z
N MET A 1 -25.55 -4.54 46.52
CA MET A 1 -24.85 -3.33 46.02
C MET A 1 -25.76 -2.14 46.17
N SER A 2 -25.34 -1.17 46.98
CA SER A 2 -26.07 0.08 47.22
C SER A 2 -26.00 0.98 45.97
N HIS A 3 -26.89 1.98 45.91
CA HIS A 3 -26.94 2.92 44.78
C HIS A 3 -25.62 3.71 44.62
N ASP A 4 -25.01 4.10 45.73
CA ASP A 4 -23.78 4.89 45.74
C ASP A 4 -22.55 4.10 45.24
N GLU A 5 -22.49 2.80 45.53
CA GLU A 5 -21.45 1.90 45.00
C GLU A 5 -21.52 1.81 43.47
N ARG A 6 -22.73 1.72 42.90
CA ARG A 6 -22.94 1.67 41.45
C ARG A 6 -22.51 2.98 40.78
N LEU A 7 -22.83 4.12 41.40
CA LEU A 7 -22.44 5.43 40.90
C LEU A 7 -20.92 5.61 40.92
N HIS A 8 -20.25 5.18 41.99
CA HIS A 8 -18.79 5.20 42.09
C HIS A 8 -18.13 4.31 41.05
N ALA A 9 -18.61 3.08 40.88
CA ALA A 9 -18.12 2.16 39.87
C ALA A 9 -18.32 2.72 38.45
N TYR A 10 -19.50 3.28 38.17
CA TYR A 10 -19.81 3.91 36.88
C TYR A 10 -18.87 5.08 36.57
N ARG A 11 -18.69 6.03 37.50
CA ARG A 11 -17.78 7.17 37.34
C ARG A 11 -16.33 6.74 37.13
N ARG A 12 -15.89 5.67 37.80
CA ARG A 12 -14.56 5.09 37.59
C ARG A 12 -14.44 4.51 36.18
N ASN A 13 -15.42 3.74 35.73
CA ASN A 13 -15.41 3.11 34.41
C ASN A 13 -15.46 4.16 33.29
N VAL A 14 -16.25 5.23 33.44
CA VAL A 14 -16.28 6.35 32.49
C VAL A 14 -14.91 7.02 32.40
N ARG A 15 -14.22 7.28 33.52
CA ARG A 15 -12.86 7.83 33.49
C ARG A 15 -11.88 6.92 32.76
N LEU A 16 -11.92 5.61 33.02
CA LEU A 16 -11.07 4.64 32.33
C LEU A 16 -11.36 4.59 30.82
N ALA A 17 -12.63 4.61 30.42
CA ALA A 17 -13.03 4.65 29.03
C ALA A 17 -12.51 5.92 28.32
N MET A 18 -12.64 7.09 28.97
CA MET A 18 -12.13 8.36 28.42
C MET A 18 -10.60 8.33 28.26
N ILE A 19 -9.88 7.77 29.24
CA ILE A 19 -8.41 7.61 29.14
C ILE A 19 -8.05 6.69 27.97
N ALA A 20 -8.72 5.56 27.81
CA ALA A 20 -8.46 4.61 26.73
C ALA A 20 -8.71 5.24 25.34
N VAL A 21 -9.81 5.98 25.20
CA VAL A 21 -10.12 6.70 23.95
C VAL A 21 -9.07 7.77 23.67
N ALA A 22 -8.74 8.60 24.67
CA ALA A 22 -7.73 9.65 24.51
C ALA A 22 -6.36 9.07 24.11
N ALA A 23 -5.93 7.97 24.72
CA ALA A 23 -4.70 7.28 24.37
C ALA A 23 -4.70 6.78 22.91
N GLY A 24 -5.82 6.20 22.45
CA GLY A 24 -5.97 5.76 21.07
C GLY A 24 -5.90 6.90 20.06
N VAL A 25 -6.59 8.02 20.35
CA VAL A 25 -6.56 9.23 19.51
C VAL A 25 -5.14 9.80 19.43
N VAL A 26 -4.46 9.95 20.56
CA VAL A 26 -3.06 10.45 20.61
C VAL A 26 -2.13 9.55 19.79
N MET A 27 -2.22 8.23 19.94
CA MET A 27 -1.39 7.29 19.19
C MET A 27 -1.66 7.35 17.69
N SER A 28 -2.92 7.51 17.29
CA SER A 28 -3.33 7.62 15.89
C SER A 28 -2.83 8.92 15.26
N SER A 29 -2.99 10.05 15.95
CA SER A 29 -2.45 11.34 15.51
C SER A 29 -0.92 11.31 15.43
N PHE A 30 -0.25 10.68 16.40
CA PHE A 30 1.20 10.55 16.40
C PHE A 30 1.69 9.74 15.18
N ALA A 31 1.04 8.62 14.87
CA ALA A 31 1.36 7.81 13.69
C ALA A 31 1.19 8.61 12.38
N LEU A 32 0.12 9.40 12.24
CA LEU A 32 -0.09 10.26 11.08
C LEU A 32 0.96 11.38 10.97
N VAL A 33 1.34 11.99 12.09
CA VAL A 33 2.42 12.99 12.11
C VAL A 33 3.74 12.35 11.71
N LYS A 34 4.06 11.15 12.21
CA LYS A 34 5.26 10.42 11.77
C LYS A 34 5.20 10.11 10.29
N LEU A 35 4.06 9.63 9.76
CA LEU A 35 3.92 9.34 8.34
C LEU A 35 4.09 10.59 7.45
N ARG A 36 3.59 11.75 7.91
CA ARG A 36 3.73 13.03 7.19
C ARG A 36 5.13 13.63 7.32
N ALA A 37 5.82 13.39 8.43
CA ALA A 37 7.18 13.84 8.68
C ALA A 37 8.24 12.88 8.11
N SER A 38 7.88 11.63 7.87
CA SER A 38 8.64 10.70 7.04
C SER A 38 8.60 11.24 5.62
N ASP A 39 9.78 11.59 5.09
CA ASP A 39 10.00 12.06 3.73
C ASP A 39 9.19 11.23 2.70
N PRO A 40 8.67 11.84 1.62
CA PRO A 40 8.13 11.12 0.46
C PRO A 40 9.29 10.48 -0.34
N GLN A 41 10.03 9.58 0.28
CA GLN A 41 11.08 8.78 -0.33
C GLN A 41 10.78 7.33 0.09
N VAL A 42 10.26 6.45 -0.75
CA VAL A 42 10.45 6.27 -2.19
C VAL A 42 9.13 5.69 -2.68
N MET A 43 8.34 6.47 -3.43
CA MET A 43 7.43 5.82 -4.37
C MET A 43 8.35 5.07 -5.31
N ALA A 44 8.40 3.75 -5.20
CA ALA A 44 8.99 2.90 -6.22
C ALA A 44 8.10 3.02 -7.46
N GLN A 45 8.14 4.16 -8.14
CA GLN A 45 7.80 4.20 -9.55
C GLN A 45 8.74 3.19 -10.19
N GLY A 46 8.18 2.07 -10.62
CA GLY A 46 8.88 0.99 -11.30
C GLY A 46 9.34 1.38 -12.70
N THR A 47 9.93 2.57 -12.88
CA THR A 47 10.68 2.98 -14.05
C THR A 47 11.58 4.17 -13.69
N PRO A 48 12.88 4.13 -14.02
CA PRO A 48 13.73 5.32 -13.97
C PRO A 48 13.10 6.45 -14.81
N PRO A 49 13.24 7.73 -14.43
CA PRO A 49 12.83 8.82 -15.30
C PRO A 49 13.63 8.72 -16.61
N LEU A 50 12.92 8.57 -17.72
CA LEU A 50 13.51 8.63 -19.06
C LEU A 50 14.27 9.95 -19.18
N GLN A 51 15.59 9.87 -19.21
CA GLN A 51 16.44 11.03 -19.38
C GLN A 51 16.11 11.73 -20.70
N SER A 52 15.96 13.05 -20.61
CA SER A 52 15.99 14.06 -21.67
C SER A 52 14.89 14.02 -22.73
N SER A 53 13.92 14.93 -22.59
CA SER A 53 13.42 15.68 -23.75
C SER A 53 13.91 17.13 -23.60
N PRO A 54 14.58 17.73 -24.60
CA PRO A 54 14.92 19.15 -24.56
C PRO A 54 13.65 19.99 -24.41
N ALA A 55 13.74 21.09 -23.64
CA ALA A 55 12.60 21.97 -23.38
C ALA A 55 11.96 22.46 -24.70
N PRO A 56 10.63 22.35 -24.86
CA PRO A 56 9.96 22.94 -26.01
C PRO A 56 10.03 24.46 -25.91
N SER A 57 10.56 25.10 -26.95
CA SER A 57 10.46 26.54 -27.19
C SER A 57 9.00 27.00 -27.10
N PRO A 58 8.70 28.19 -26.56
CA PRO A 58 7.33 28.65 -26.35
C PRO A 58 6.70 28.97 -27.71
N SER A 59 5.96 28.01 -28.24
CA SER A 59 4.99 28.26 -29.31
C SER A 59 3.64 27.75 -28.83
N ASP A 60 2.89 28.65 -28.19
CA ASP A 60 1.51 28.47 -27.73
C ASP A 60 0.54 28.34 -28.92
N LYS A 61 0.68 27.26 -29.70
CA LYS A 61 -0.32 26.87 -30.70
C LYS A 61 -0.50 25.36 -30.69
N PRO A 62 -1.66 24.84 -30.24
CA PRO A 62 -2.01 23.44 -30.45
C PRO A 62 -1.96 23.12 -31.94
N ALA A 63 -1.28 22.03 -32.32
CA ALA A 63 -1.18 21.61 -33.71
C ALA A 63 -2.55 21.16 -34.25
N GLU A 64 -2.90 21.59 -35.47
CA GLU A 64 -4.16 21.23 -36.13
C GLU A 64 -4.23 19.73 -36.46
N SER A 65 -5.32 19.08 -36.04
CA SER A 65 -5.62 17.68 -36.36
C SER A 65 -5.99 17.53 -37.84
N LYS A 66 -5.04 17.09 -38.67
CA LYS A 66 -5.34 16.48 -39.98
C LYS A 66 -5.55 14.97 -39.78
N PRO A 67 -6.74 14.41 -40.04
CA PRO A 67 -6.95 12.97 -39.98
C PRO A 67 -6.44 12.33 -41.28
N GLY A 68 -5.61 11.29 -41.16
CA GLY A 68 -5.27 10.42 -42.28
C GLY A 68 -3.94 10.72 -42.98
N GLY A 69 -2.83 10.69 -42.23
CA GLY A 69 -1.51 10.43 -42.81
C GLY A 69 -1.33 8.93 -43.11
N THR A 70 -0.51 8.59 -44.09
CA THR A 70 -0.06 7.24 -44.49
C THR A 70 0.73 6.53 -43.39
N ARG A 71 0.11 6.34 -42.22
CA ARG A 71 0.68 5.58 -41.13
C ARG A 71 0.83 4.14 -41.63
N PRO A 72 2.05 3.57 -41.69
CA PRO A 72 2.20 2.14 -41.88
C PRO A 72 1.41 1.47 -40.76
N THR A 73 0.34 0.76 -41.11
CA THR A 73 -0.42 -0.07 -40.17
C THR A 73 0.35 -1.36 -39.93
N THR A 74 1.62 -1.25 -39.56
CA THR A 74 2.37 -2.42 -39.09
C THR A 74 1.60 -2.95 -37.89
N PRO A 75 1.08 -4.20 -37.95
CA PRO A 75 0.38 -4.80 -36.84
C PRO A 75 1.25 -4.74 -35.58
N ALA A 76 0.62 -4.65 -34.41
CA ALA A 76 1.36 -4.71 -33.16
C ALA A 76 2.26 -5.97 -33.16
N PRO A 77 3.54 -5.86 -32.74
CA PRO A 77 4.38 -7.03 -32.57
C PRO A 77 3.67 -8.09 -31.73
N GLU A 78 3.77 -9.36 -32.11
CA GLU A 78 3.17 -10.42 -31.29
C GLU A 78 3.72 -10.35 -29.86
N PRO A 79 2.88 -10.58 -28.83
CA PRO A 79 3.35 -10.61 -27.45
C PRO A 79 4.51 -11.59 -27.31
N ALA A 80 5.62 -11.14 -26.72
CA ALA A 80 6.73 -12.01 -26.40
C ALA A 80 6.23 -13.13 -25.49
N ARG A 81 6.18 -14.36 -26.01
CA ARG A 81 5.85 -15.53 -25.20
C ARG A 81 7.08 -15.85 -24.34
N PRO A 82 6.96 -15.84 -23.00
CA PRO A 82 8.06 -16.22 -22.15
C PRO A 82 8.48 -17.66 -22.46
N ASP A 83 9.78 -17.93 -22.36
CA ASP A 83 10.34 -19.28 -22.48
C ASP A 83 9.55 -20.26 -21.58
N PRO A 84 9.18 -21.47 -22.06
CA PRO A 84 8.52 -22.48 -21.23
C PRO A 84 9.22 -22.73 -19.89
N ASP A 85 10.53 -22.57 -19.82
CA ASP A 85 11.28 -22.74 -18.56
C ASP A 85 11.04 -21.57 -17.60
N ALA A 86 10.90 -20.34 -18.11
CA ALA A 86 10.55 -19.16 -17.31
C ALA A 86 9.10 -19.20 -16.79
N GLN A 87 8.20 -19.82 -17.55
CA GLN A 87 6.81 -20.03 -17.12
C GLN A 87 6.71 -21.07 -15.99
N LYS A 88 7.52 -22.14 -16.06
CA LYS A 88 7.55 -23.19 -15.04
C LYS A 88 8.26 -22.76 -13.77
N ALA A 89 9.29 -21.91 -13.88
CA ALA A 89 10.08 -21.47 -12.74
C ALA A 89 9.24 -20.72 -11.69
N GLY A 90 8.15 -20.06 -12.10
CA GLY A 90 7.30 -19.26 -11.21
C GLY A 90 8.09 -18.16 -10.49
N ALA A 91 7.40 -17.30 -9.74
CA ALA A 91 8.11 -16.41 -8.83
C ALA A 91 8.61 -17.24 -7.65
N THR A 92 9.93 -17.31 -7.42
CA THR A 92 10.49 -17.90 -6.20
C THR A 92 9.90 -17.16 -5.00
N PRO A 93 9.17 -17.84 -4.10
CA PRO A 93 8.64 -17.20 -2.91
C PRO A 93 9.78 -16.61 -2.09
N ALA A 94 9.76 -15.29 -1.87
CA ALA A 94 10.80 -14.58 -1.13
C ALA A 94 10.81 -14.91 0.37
N LEU A 95 9.87 -15.74 0.85
CA LEU A 95 9.68 -16.04 2.25
C LEU A 95 10.17 -17.45 2.58
N PRO A 96 10.94 -17.64 3.67
CA PRO A 96 11.23 -18.96 4.17
C PRO A 96 9.92 -19.67 4.55
N PRO A 97 9.88 -21.01 4.48
CA PRO A 97 8.71 -21.77 4.93
C PRO A 97 8.39 -21.42 6.39
N ALA A 98 7.10 -21.27 6.68
CA ALA A 98 6.64 -20.92 8.02
C ALA A 98 7.10 -22.00 9.03
N PRO A 99 7.51 -21.60 10.26
CA PRO A 99 7.86 -22.54 11.30
C PRO A 99 6.73 -23.51 11.59
N ALA A 100 7.07 -24.77 11.89
CA ALA A 100 6.08 -25.79 12.24
C ALA A 100 5.22 -25.34 13.42
N GLU A 101 3.89 -25.38 13.23
CA GLU A 101 2.93 -25.09 14.29
C GLU A 101 3.07 -26.12 15.41
N LYS A 102 3.14 -25.63 16.65
CA LYS A 102 3.12 -26.49 17.84
C LYS A 102 1.69 -26.97 18.06
N VAL A 103 1.38 -28.18 17.59
CA VAL A 103 0.11 -28.85 17.90
C VAL A 103 0.21 -29.45 19.29
N ALA A 104 -0.69 -29.03 20.20
CA ALA A 104 -0.82 -29.66 21.51
C ALA A 104 -1.52 -31.03 21.39
N PRO A 105 -1.23 -31.99 22.29
CA PRO A 105 -1.92 -33.28 22.28
C PRO A 105 -3.44 -33.12 22.44
N PRO A 106 -4.26 -33.97 21.80
CA PRO A 106 -5.71 -33.98 22.03
C PRO A 106 -6.05 -34.26 23.49
N ILE A 107 -7.02 -33.52 24.03
CA ILE A 107 -7.53 -33.71 25.40
C ILE A 107 -8.28 -35.05 25.45
N LYS A 108 -7.90 -35.93 26.38
CA LYS A 108 -8.63 -37.17 26.65
C LYS A 108 -9.92 -36.85 27.43
N GLN A 109 -11.03 -37.46 27.03
CA GLN A 109 -12.27 -37.46 27.82
C GLN A 109 -12.12 -38.37 29.04
#